data_AF-A0A7S2TH81-F1
#
_entry.id   AF-A0A7S2TH81-F1
#
_cell.length_a   1.000
_cell.length_b   1.000
_cell.length_c   1.000
_cell.angle_alpha   90.00
_cell.angle_beta   90.00
_cell.angle_gamma   90.00
#
_symmetry.space_group_name_H-M   'P 1'
#
loop_
_entity.id
_entity.type
_entity.pdbx_description
1 polymer ?
#
loop_
_entity_poly.entity_id
_entity_poly.type
_entity_poly.pdbx_seq_one_letter_code
_entity_poly.pdbx_strand_id
1 'polypeptide(L)'
;NAKTLRNNNSSRFGKWMELLMHNGKILGASIEQHLLEKSRVVAPGKGERNYHIMYMVCEYMRRNSANPDAKWLVHMAEGRNLGYKLADYKQGTVNYLKAQKVTT
;
A
#
# COMPACT_ATOMS: atom_id res chain seq x y z
N ASN A 1 -1.58 3.42 2.59
CA ASN A 1 -3.02 3.27 2.91
C ASN A 1 -3.33 1.83 3.27
N ALA A 2 -4.47 1.61 3.93
CA ALA A 2 -4.97 0.30 4.34
C ALA A 2 -6.51 0.29 4.35
N LYS A 3 -7.10 -0.91 4.30
CA LYS A 3 -8.54 -1.09 4.50
C LYS A 3 -8.87 -1.05 5.99
N THR A 4 -9.84 -0.23 6.34
CA THR A 4 -10.47 -0.11 7.67
C THR A 4 -11.93 -0.54 7.58
N LEU A 5 -12.64 -0.55 8.71
CA LEU A 5 -14.09 -0.82 8.71
C LEU A 5 -14.90 0.26 7.97
N ARG A 6 -14.42 1.51 7.94
CA ARG A 6 -15.13 2.66 7.37
C ARG A 6 -14.71 3.02 5.96
N ASN A 7 -13.46 2.71 5.59
CA ASN A 7 -12.87 3.09 4.32
C ASN A 7 -11.89 2.02 3.84
N ASN A 8 -12.10 1.52 2.62
CA ASN A 8 -11.26 0.49 1.99
C ASN A 8 -9.87 0.99 1.58
N ASN A 9 -9.64 2.30 1.52
CA ASN A 9 -8.36 2.93 1.15
C ASN A 9 -8.01 4.08 2.12
N SER A 10 -8.10 3.81 3.42
CA SER A 10 -7.85 4.81 4.46
C SER A 10 -6.36 5.20 4.52
N SER A 11 -6.07 6.50 4.49
CA SER A 11 -4.73 7.04 4.76
C SER A 11 -4.34 6.76 6.21
N ARG A 12 -3.15 6.19 6.41
CA ARG A 12 -2.63 5.86 7.75
C ARG A 12 -1.40 6.69 8.15
N PHE A 13 -1.26 7.83 7.50
CA PHE A 13 -0.31 8.90 7.80
C PHE A 13 -0.90 10.20 7.28
N GLY A 14 -0.58 11.31 7.94
CA GLY A 14 -0.84 12.66 7.46
C GLY A 14 0.16 13.06 6.38
N LYS A 15 -0.28 13.90 5.45
CA LYS A 15 0.58 14.48 4.41
C LYS A 15 0.40 15.99 4.42
N TRP A 16 1.49 16.72 4.58
CA TRP A 16 1.57 18.14 4.26
C TRP A 16 2.18 18.25 2.85
N MET A 17 1.54 18.99 1.95
CA MET A 17 2.01 19.14 0.57
C MET A 17 2.19 20.62 0.28
N GLU A 18 3.36 20.99 -0.24
CA GLU A 18 3.65 22.36 -0.64
C GLU A 18 3.92 22.40 -2.13
N LEU A 19 3.34 23.40 -2.81
CA LEU A 19 3.56 23.65 -4.23
C LEU A 19 4.39 24.92 -4.37
N LEU A 20 5.55 24.81 -4.98
CA LEU A 20 6.38 25.97 -5.30
C LEU A 20 5.87 26.56 -6.61
N MET A 21 5.41 27.80 -6.56
CA MET A 21 4.84 28.50 -7.70
C MET A 21 5.56 29.81 -7.95
N HIS A 22 5.76 30.14 -9.23
CA HIS A 22 6.28 31.43 -9.66
C HIS A 22 5.56 31.86 -10.94
N ASN A 23 5.00 33.08 -10.95
CA ASN A 23 4.24 33.63 -12.07
C ASN A 23 3.18 32.67 -12.64
N GLY A 24 2.42 32.01 -11.76
CA GLY A 24 1.37 31.06 -12.15
C GLY A 24 1.86 29.71 -12.68
N LYS A 25 3.17 29.46 -12.71
CA LYS A 25 3.77 28.18 -13.11
C LYS A 25 4.23 27.38 -11.90
N ILE A 26 4.00 26.07 -11.94
CA ILE A 26 4.51 25.13 -10.95
C ILE A 26 6.00 24.91 -11.23
N LEU A 27 6.84 25.22 -10.24
CA LEU A 27 8.28 24.99 -10.29
C LEU A 27 8.67 23.67 -9.61
N GLY A 28 7.89 23.23 -8.63
CA GLY A 28 8.14 22.00 -7.89
C GLY A 28 7.10 21.75 -6.81
N ALA A 29 7.27 20.65 -6.09
CA ALA A 29 6.42 20.27 -4.98
C ALA A 29 7.25 19.58 -3.89
N SER A 30 6.90 19.80 -2.62
CA SER A 30 7.42 19.06 -1.47
C SER A 30 6.27 18.29 -0.80
N ILE A 31 6.60 17.18 -0.15
CA ILE A 31 5.65 16.42 0.66
C ILE A 31 6.32 16.03 1.96
N GLU A 32 5.73 16.44 3.08
CA GLU A 32 6.13 16.01 4.42
C GLU A 32 5.11 15.00 4.96
N GLN A 33 5.62 13.94 5.61
CA GLN A 33 4.82 12.85 6.15
C GLN A 33 4.77 12.92 7.66
N HIS A 34 3.57 12.80 8.23
CA HIS A 34 3.35 12.86 9.67
C HIS A 34 2.60 11.64 10.18
N LEU A 35 2.92 11.22 11.42
CA LEU A 35 2.13 10.28 12.21
C LEU A 35 1.75 8.98 11.47
N LEU A 36 2.76 8.27 10.97
CA LEU A 36 2.54 6.92 10.45
C LEU A 36 2.02 6.00 11.55
N GLU A 37 0.89 5.32 11.31
CA GLU A 37 0.33 4.31 12.20
C GLU A 37 1.19 3.02 12.17
N LYS A 38 2.34 3.06 12.83
CA LYS A 38 3.33 1.97 12.84
C LYS A 38 2.77 0.68 13.45
N SER A 39 1.91 0.79 14.45
CA SER A 39 1.27 -0.35 15.14
C SER A 39 0.51 -1.27 14.20
N ARG A 40 -0.05 -0.75 13.11
CA ARG A 40 -0.82 -1.54 12.13
C ARG A 40 -0.01 -2.67 11.48
N VAL A 41 1.31 -2.52 11.39
CA VAL A 41 2.19 -3.55 10.82
C VAL A 41 2.09 -4.85 11.61
N VAL A 42 2.09 -4.76 12.95
CA VAL A 42 2.09 -5.92 13.84
C VAL A 42 0.68 -6.31 14.32
N ALA A 43 -0.22 -5.34 14.44
CA ALA A 43 -1.56 -5.55 15.01
C ALA A 43 -2.61 -4.68 14.30
N PRO A 44 -3.09 -5.06 13.10
CA PRO A 44 -4.22 -4.40 12.47
C PRO A 44 -5.50 -4.61 13.30
N GLY A 45 -6.40 -3.63 13.28
CA GLY A 45 -7.69 -3.71 13.96
C GLY A 45 -8.53 -4.92 13.50
N LYS A 46 -9.41 -5.42 14.38
CA LYS A 46 -10.28 -6.56 14.05
C LYS A 46 -11.15 -6.25 12.83
N GLY A 47 -11.08 -7.10 11.80
CA GLY A 47 -11.80 -6.92 10.54
C GLY A 47 -11.19 -5.88 9.58
N GLU A 48 -10.07 -5.27 9.97
CA GLU A 48 -9.27 -4.40 9.12
C GLU A 48 -8.13 -5.17 8.46
N ARG A 49 -7.42 -4.51 7.55
CA ARG A 49 -6.26 -5.07 6.86
C ARG A 49 -5.00 -4.29 7.19
N ASN A 50 -3.87 -4.92 6.91
CA ASN A 50 -2.57 -4.27 6.95
C ASN A 50 -2.42 -3.30 5.74
N TYR A 51 -1.26 -2.67 5.60
CA TYR A 51 -0.97 -1.80 4.46
C TYR A 51 -1.08 -2.54 3.11
N HIS A 52 -1.64 -1.85 2.10
CA HIS A 52 -1.86 -2.44 0.78
C HIS A 52 -0.59 -3.00 0.13
N ILE A 53 0.58 -2.43 0.42
CA ILE A 53 1.87 -2.89 -0.13
C ILE A 53 2.17 -4.34 0.22
N MET A 54 1.80 -4.80 1.43
CA MET A 54 2.03 -6.19 1.84
C MET A 54 1.31 -7.16 0.90
N TYR A 55 0.07 -6.84 0.54
CA TYR A 55 -0.74 -7.65 -0.36
C TYR A 55 -0.28 -7.53 -1.82
N MET A 56 0.12 -6.35 -2.28
CA MET A 56 0.66 -6.16 -3.64
C MET A 56 1.97 -6.93 -3.86
N VAL A 57 2.86 -6.97 -2.86
CA VAL A 57 4.10 -7.76 -2.92
C VAL A 57 3.79 -9.25 -2.99
N CYS A 58 2.88 -9.75 -2.15
CA CYS A 58 2.44 -11.15 -2.20
C CYS A 58 1.85 -11.50 -3.58
N GLU A 59 1.03 -10.61 -4.14
CA GLU A 59 0.39 -10.78 -5.45
C GLU A 59 1.43 -10.86 -6.57
N TYR A 60 2.43 -9.98 -6.54
CA TYR A 60 3.56 -9.97 -7.45
C TYR A 60 4.36 -11.27 -7.37
N MET A 61 4.74 -11.70 -6.16
CA MET A 61 5.52 -12.92 -5.95
C MET A 61 4.78 -14.16 -6.44
N ARG A 62 3.48 -14.26 -6.13
CA ARG A 62 2.61 -15.35 -6.61
C ARG A 62 2.55 -15.42 -8.14
N ARG A 63 2.51 -14.28 -8.83
CA ARG A 63 2.46 -14.22 -10.30
C ARG A 63 3.78 -14.58 -10.97
N ASN A 64 4.89 -14.24 -10.35
CA ASN A 64 6.22 -14.40 -10.94
C ASN A 64 6.93 -15.66 -10.44
N SER A 65 6.23 -16.54 -9.71
CA SER A 65 6.77 -17.79 -9.15
C SER A 65 8.09 -17.60 -8.38
N ALA A 66 8.30 -16.39 -7.84
CA ALA A 66 9.48 -16.04 -7.09
C ALA A 66 9.31 -16.58 -5.67
N ASN A 67 9.78 -17.81 -5.48
CA ASN A 67 9.87 -18.55 -4.22
C ASN A 67 8.56 -19.20 -3.69
N PRO A 68 8.44 -20.55 -3.70
CA PRO A 68 7.33 -21.27 -3.05
C PRO A 68 7.28 -21.09 -1.52
N ASP A 69 8.37 -20.64 -0.88
CA ASP A 69 8.37 -20.28 0.54
C ASP A 69 7.62 -18.99 0.84
N ALA A 70 7.23 -18.18 -0.16
CA ALA A 70 6.36 -17.01 0.04
C ALA A 70 4.98 -17.36 0.64
N LYS A 71 4.70 -18.65 0.86
CA LYS A 71 3.59 -19.15 1.68
C LYS A 71 3.46 -18.45 3.05
N TRP A 72 4.57 -18.05 3.70
CA TRP A 72 4.51 -17.30 4.97
C TRP A 72 4.02 -15.86 4.79
N LEU A 73 4.38 -15.20 3.69
CA LEU A 73 3.84 -13.88 3.32
C LEU A 73 2.35 -13.98 3.00
N VAL A 74 1.97 -15.04 2.31
CA VAL A 74 0.57 -15.39 2.06
C VAL A 74 -0.16 -15.63 3.38
N HIS A 75 0.42 -16.31 4.37
CA HIS A 75 -0.18 -16.45 5.72
C HIS A 75 -0.29 -15.13 6.50
N MET A 76 0.67 -14.20 6.38
CA MET A 76 0.55 -12.86 6.97
C MET A 76 -0.52 -12.01 6.28
N ALA A 77 -0.74 -12.23 4.98
CA ALA A 77 -1.83 -11.60 4.24
C ALA A 77 -3.18 -12.26 4.55
N GLU A 78 -3.26 -13.58 4.48
CA GLU A 78 -4.46 -14.43 4.58
C GLU A 78 -4.88 -14.73 6.02
N GLY A 79 -4.33 -14.02 7.00
CA GLY A 79 -4.73 -14.12 8.40
C GLY A 79 -6.26 -14.05 8.56
N ARG A 80 -6.90 -15.23 8.61
CA ARG A 80 -8.33 -15.49 8.78
C ARG A 80 -9.22 -14.90 7.68
N ASN A 81 -9.45 -15.65 6.60
CA ASN A 81 -10.67 -15.62 5.77
C ASN A 81 -11.34 -14.22 5.65
N LEU A 82 -10.60 -13.22 5.17
CA LEU A 82 -10.99 -11.79 5.17
C LEU A 82 -11.87 -11.39 3.96
N GLY A 83 -12.46 -12.38 3.27
CA GLY A 83 -13.36 -12.17 2.13
C GLY A 83 -12.74 -11.41 0.95
N TYR A 84 -11.47 -11.65 0.64
CA TYR A 84 -10.83 -11.07 -0.56
C TYR A 84 -9.87 -12.04 -1.22
N LYS A 85 -9.63 -11.84 -2.52
CA LYS A 85 -8.69 -12.64 -3.30
C LYS A 85 -7.42 -11.82 -3.51
N LEU A 86 -6.26 -12.46 -3.43
CA LEU A 86 -5.00 -11.78 -3.73
C LEU A 86 -4.99 -11.18 -5.15
N ALA A 87 -5.73 -11.80 -6.08
CA ALA A 87 -5.97 -11.29 -7.44
C ALA A 87 -6.57 -9.88 -7.49
N ASP A 88 -7.30 -9.44 -6.45
CA ASP A 88 -7.90 -8.11 -6.38
C ASP A 88 -6.82 -7.00 -6.32
N TYR A 89 -5.59 -7.35 -5.93
CA TYR A 89 -4.45 -6.42 -5.88
C TYR A 89 -3.66 -6.33 -7.19
N LYS A 90 -3.95 -7.15 -8.20
CA LYS A 90 -3.21 -7.21 -9.48
C LYS A 90 -3.03 -5.83 -10.12
N GLN A 91 -4.11 -5.07 -10.26
CA GLN A 91 -4.04 -3.75 -10.88
C GLN A 91 -3.25 -2.75 -10.02
N GLY A 92 -3.42 -2.83 -8.69
CA GLY A 92 -2.65 -2.02 -7.74
C GLY A 92 -1.16 -2.28 -7.84
N THR A 93 -0.75 -3.55 -7.91
CA THR A 93 0.65 -3.97 -8.10
C THR A 93 1.25 -3.37 -9.37
N VAL A 94 0.54 -3.49 -10.50
CA VAL A 94 0.99 -2.95 -11.79
C VAL A 94 1.15 -1.43 -11.74
N ASN A 95 0.17 -0.73 -11.16
CA ASN A 95 0.20 0.73 -11.03
C ASN A 95 1.36 1.18 -10.14
N TYR A 96 1.59 0.49 -9.02
CA TYR A 96 2.70 0.77 -8.11
C TYR A 96 4.06 0.65 -8.83
N LEU A 97 4.30 -0.45 -9.55
CA LEU A 97 5.55 -0.67 -10.29
C LEU A 97 5.76 0.37 -11.40
N LYS A 98 4.70 0.80 -12.09
CA LYS A 98 4.79 1.89 -13.08
C LYS A 98 5.17 3.21 -12.42
N ALA A 99 4.56 3.55 -11.29
CA ALA A 99 4.85 4.80 -10.58
C ALA A 99 6.31 4.89 -10.13
N GLN A 100 6.89 3.80 -9.65
CA GLN A 100 8.30 3.75 -9.25
C GLN A 100 9.26 4.03 -10.41
N LYS A 101 8.93 3.60 -11.65
CA LYS A 101 9.77 3.85 -12.83
C LYS A 101 9.75 5.29 -13.33
N VAL A 102 8.69 6.04 -13.01
CA VAL A 102 8.56 7.46 -13.41
C VAL A 102 9.31 8.38 -12.45
N THR A 103 9.61 7.89 -11.23
CA THR A 103 10.29 8.66 -10.19
C THR A 103 11.82 8.55 -10.28
N THR A 104 12.35 7.66 -11.14
CA THR A 104 13.79 7.46 -11.39
C THR A 104 14.21 8.12 -12.70
#